data_AF-A0A5B7TWK3-F1
#
_entry.id   AF-A0A5B7TWK3-F1
#
_cell.length_a   1.000
_cell.length_b   1.000
_cell.length_c   1.000
_cell.angle_alpha   90.00
_cell.angle_beta   90.00
_cell.angle_gamma   90.00
#
_symmetry.space_group_name_H-M   'P 1'
#
loop_
_entity.id
_entity.type
_entity.pdbx_description
1 polymer ?
#
loop_
_entity_poly.entity_id
_entity_poly.type
_entity_poly.pdbx_seq_one_letter_code
_entity_poly.pdbx_strand_id
1 'polypeptide(L)'
;MKKIIYIISAFLLTSCFSESNNTLSSDNLINETFNKSEIKDLQHILNFFNNEICNSKFENMNKCYLNYCLEINTQIKKTGTFNSNLNFEKQRELYSKIDNNTFNEIWVFEKSLPLNKRKDTLKYLDLNYEGKYRNFINEYGKENIEIKKYAESYNVSACLSPSMFAEMTENYELFKIIKLKTKLVIAIHYLTLNDQNWRNEKY
;
A
#
# COMPACT_ATOMS: atom_id res chain seq x y z
N MET A 1 43.13 -37.32 -38.75
CA MET A 1 43.39 -36.01 -38.10
C MET A 1 42.05 -35.43 -37.67
N LYS A 2 41.80 -35.47 -36.36
CA LYS A 2 40.63 -34.89 -35.71
C LYS A 2 40.85 -33.38 -35.61
N LYS A 3 39.92 -32.56 -36.11
CA LYS A 3 39.58 -31.19 -35.66
C LYS A 3 38.78 -30.48 -36.75
N ILE A 4 37.57 -30.07 -36.39
CA ILE A 4 36.72 -28.94 -36.84
C ILE A 4 35.37 -29.30 -36.20
N ILE A 5 35.25 -29.23 -34.87
CA ILE A 5 34.84 -28.04 -34.10
C ILE A 5 33.48 -27.53 -34.58
N TYR A 6 32.48 -28.00 -33.82
CA TYR A 6 31.10 -27.58 -33.71
C TYR A 6 30.87 -26.09 -33.95
N ILE A 7 30.05 -25.77 -34.96
CA ILE A 7 29.49 -24.43 -35.19
C ILE A 7 27.97 -24.58 -35.28
N ILE A 8 27.28 -23.65 -34.60
CA ILE A 8 25.82 -23.48 -34.47
C ILE A 8 25.20 -24.24 -33.28
N SER A 9 25.80 -24.03 -32.10
CA SER A 9 25.02 -23.78 -30.88
C SER A 9 24.78 -22.27 -30.79
N ALA A 10 23.66 -21.80 -31.34
CA ALA A 10 23.19 -20.43 -31.20
C ALA A 10 21.67 -20.38 -31.41
N PHE A 11 20.94 -21.15 -30.60
CA PHE A 11 19.50 -20.98 -30.43
C PHE A 11 19.16 -20.97 -28.94
N LEU A 12 19.93 -20.18 -28.17
CA LEU A 12 19.44 -19.64 -26.91
C LEU A 12 18.73 -18.33 -27.27
N LEU A 13 17.49 -18.46 -27.79
CA LEU A 13 16.50 -17.41 -27.64
C LEU A 13 16.23 -17.31 -26.14
N THR A 14 17.07 -16.53 -25.47
CA THR A 14 16.72 -15.96 -24.18
C THR A 14 15.53 -15.07 -24.45
N SER A 15 14.33 -15.61 -24.24
CA SER A 15 13.19 -14.81 -23.89
C SER A 15 13.54 -14.10 -22.59
N CYS A 16 14.22 -12.96 -22.69
CA CYS A 16 14.00 -11.88 -21.77
C CYS A 16 12.51 -11.57 -21.84
N PHE A 17 11.70 -12.27 -21.05
CA PHE A 17 10.53 -11.66 -20.47
C PHE A 17 11.08 -10.46 -19.72
N SER A 18 11.13 -9.31 -20.38
CA SER A 18 11.09 -8.05 -19.65
C SER A 18 9.74 -8.11 -18.95
N GLU A 19 9.75 -8.57 -17.71
CA GLU A 19 8.66 -8.31 -16.79
C GLU A 19 8.50 -6.79 -16.88
N SER A 20 7.42 -6.34 -17.54
CA SER A 20 7.17 -4.92 -17.68
C SER A 20 7.12 -4.40 -16.25
N ASN A 21 8.17 -3.69 -15.83
CA ASN A 21 8.19 -3.06 -14.51
C ASN A 21 7.01 -2.09 -14.52
N ASN A 22 5.85 -2.56 -14.03
CA ASN A 22 4.63 -1.80 -13.96
C ASN A 22 4.84 -0.78 -12.84
N THR A 23 5.47 0.34 -13.21
CA THR A 23 5.68 1.50 -12.37
C THR A 23 4.39 2.31 -12.26
N LEU A 24 4.17 3.00 -11.15
CA LEU A 24 2.99 3.84 -10.95
C LEU A 24 2.82 4.92 -12.03
N SER A 25 3.92 5.37 -12.63
CA SER A 25 3.91 6.30 -13.77
C SER A 25 3.28 5.75 -15.06
N SER A 26 2.91 4.46 -15.15
CA SER A 26 2.17 3.95 -16.31
C SER A 26 0.64 4.07 -16.15
N ASP A 27 0.14 4.44 -14.97
CA ASP A 27 -1.29 4.62 -14.72
C ASP A 27 -1.69 6.09 -14.95
N ASN A 28 -2.67 6.33 -15.84
CA ASN A 28 -3.08 7.69 -16.21
C ASN A 28 -3.62 8.48 -15.02
N LEU A 29 -4.44 7.86 -14.17
CA LEU A 29 -5.05 8.54 -13.02
C LEU A 29 -3.98 8.98 -12.02
N ILE A 30 -2.94 8.17 -11.84
CA ILE A 30 -1.80 8.54 -10.99
C ILE A 30 -1.07 9.77 -11.56
N ASN A 31 -0.83 9.80 -12.86
CA ASN A 31 -0.16 10.94 -13.52
C ASN A 31 -1.01 12.22 -13.51
N GLU A 32 -2.34 12.09 -13.52
CA GLU A 32 -3.26 13.22 -13.42
C GLU A 32 -3.36 13.77 -11.99
N THR A 33 -3.15 12.91 -10.98
CA THR A 33 -3.32 13.29 -9.58
C THR A 33 -2.03 13.78 -8.93
N PHE A 34 -0.90 13.12 -9.23
CA PHE A 34 0.38 13.32 -8.56
C PHE A 34 1.45 13.82 -9.53
N ASN A 35 2.34 14.68 -9.06
CA ASN A 35 3.48 15.13 -9.85
C ASN A 35 4.59 14.05 -9.91
N LYS A 36 5.57 14.24 -10.80
CA LYS A 36 6.65 13.24 -11.00
C LYS A 36 7.44 12.90 -9.74
N SER A 37 7.66 13.86 -8.84
CA SER A 37 8.38 13.62 -7.58
C SER A 37 7.51 12.80 -6.62
N GLU A 38 6.24 13.17 -6.49
CA GLU A 38 5.25 12.44 -5.69
C GLU A 38 5.10 10.99 -6.19
N ILE A 39 5.02 10.77 -7.50
CA ILE A 39 4.92 9.42 -8.09
C ILE A 39 6.15 8.57 -7.75
N LYS A 40 7.35 9.16 -7.73
CA LYS A 40 8.58 8.46 -7.34
C LYS A 40 8.52 8.02 -5.87
N ASP A 41 8.06 8.90 -4.99
CA ASP A 41 7.90 8.59 -3.57
C ASP A 41 6.77 7.57 -3.32
N LEU A 42 5.64 7.67 -4.04
CA LEU A 42 4.59 6.64 -4.04
C LEU A 42 5.12 5.28 -4.52
N GLN A 43 6.04 5.28 -5.49
CA GLN A 43 6.68 4.05 -5.94
C GLN A 43 7.58 3.47 -4.85
N HIS A 44 8.29 4.31 -4.09
CA HIS A 44 9.06 3.86 -2.93
C HIS A 44 8.16 3.26 -1.84
N ILE A 45 7.01 3.89 -1.53
CA ILE A 45 6.02 3.36 -0.59
C ILE A 45 5.52 2.00 -1.05
N LEU A 46 5.12 1.87 -2.33
CA LEU A 46 4.64 0.62 -2.88
C LEU A 46 5.70 -0.47 -2.87
N ASN A 47 6.95 -0.15 -3.24
CA ASN A 47 8.06 -1.09 -3.24
C ASN A 47 8.39 -1.56 -1.82
N PHE A 48 8.38 -0.66 -0.84
CA PHE A 48 8.55 -1.02 0.57
C PHE A 48 7.47 -2.01 1.01
N PHE A 49 6.20 -1.70 0.76
CA PHE A 49 5.11 -2.57 1.14
C PHE A 49 5.21 -3.94 0.46
N ASN A 50 5.46 -3.98 -0.85
CA ASN A 50 5.71 -5.22 -1.59
C ASN A 50 6.80 -6.08 -0.95
N ASN A 51 7.91 -5.46 -0.53
CA ASN A 51 9.03 -6.18 0.08
C ASN A 51 8.69 -6.72 1.48
N GLU A 52 7.85 -6.03 2.25
CA GLU A 52 7.45 -6.49 3.58
C GLU A 52 6.39 -7.59 3.52
N ILE A 53 5.46 -7.56 2.56
CA ILE A 53 4.40 -8.58 2.46
C ILE A 53 4.77 -9.77 1.58
N CYS A 54 5.66 -9.57 0.60
CA CYS A 54 6.12 -10.63 -0.30
C CYS A 54 7.49 -11.12 0.13
N ASN A 55 7.49 -12.17 0.94
CA ASN A 55 8.69 -12.99 1.09
C ASN A 55 9.10 -13.58 -0.28
N SER A 56 10.35 -14.02 -0.40
CA SER A 56 10.92 -14.66 -1.61
C SER A 56 10.20 -15.95 -2.07
N LYS A 57 9.14 -16.36 -1.38
CA LYS A 57 8.29 -17.53 -1.67
C LYS A 57 7.25 -17.29 -2.77
N PHE A 58 7.01 -16.04 -3.15
CA PHE A 58 6.01 -15.71 -4.16
C PHE A 58 6.65 -15.30 -5.48
N GLU A 59 6.45 -16.12 -6.52
CA GLU A 59 6.80 -15.77 -7.90
C GLU A 59 5.82 -14.75 -8.50
N ASN A 60 4.63 -14.56 -7.90
CA ASN A 60 3.57 -13.72 -8.44
C ASN A 60 3.07 -12.71 -7.40
N MET A 61 3.27 -11.43 -7.71
CA MET A 61 2.87 -10.31 -6.85
C MET A 61 1.38 -10.30 -6.51
N ASN A 62 0.48 -10.68 -7.42
CA ASN A 62 -0.96 -10.67 -7.12
C ASN A 62 -1.33 -11.77 -6.13
N LYS A 63 -0.72 -12.95 -6.24
CA LYS A 63 -0.90 -14.05 -5.28
C LYS A 63 -0.39 -13.65 -3.90
N CYS A 64 0.75 -12.95 -3.85
CA CYS A 64 1.28 -12.41 -2.60
C CYS A 64 0.28 -11.48 -1.89
N TYR A 65 -0.29 -10.50 -2.61
CA TYR A 65 -1.29 -9.60 -2.04
C TYR A 65 -2.56 -10.34 -1.57
N LEU A 66 -3.08 -11.27 -2.37
CA LEU A 66 -4.24 -12.07 -1.98
C LEU A 66 -3.97 -12.90 -0.72
N ASN A 67 -2.80 -13.54 -0.64
CA ASN A 67 -2.40 -14.30 0.54
C ASN A 67 -2.24 -13.38 1.76
N TYR A 68 -1.62 -12.22 1.61
CA TYR A 68 -1.46 -11.26 2.70
C TYR A 68 -2.83 -10.84 3.27
N CYS A 69 -3.76 -10.42 2.40
CA CYS A 69 -5.10 -10.04 2.84
C CYS A 69 -5.86 -11.22 3.47
N LEU A 70 -5.72 -12.43 2.91
CA LEU A 70 -6.31 -13.65 3.47
C LEU A 70 -5.76 -13.98 4.87
N GLU A 71 -4.44 -13.84 5.07
CA GLU A 71 -3.79 -14.04 6.36
C GLU A 71 -4.31 -13.05 7.41
N ILE A 72 -4.41 -11.76 7.05
CA ILE A 72 -5.02 -10.73 7.91
C ILE A 72 -6.46 -11.09 8.28
N ASN A 73 -7.31 -11.40 7.28
CA ASN A 73 -8.70 -11.76 7.51
C ASN A 73 -8.84 -12.99 8.42
N THR A 74 -8.02 -14.02 8.18
CA THR A 74 -8.00 -15.26 8.96
C THR A 74 -7.56 -15.01 10.40
N GLN A 75 -6.54 -14.18 10.60
CA GLN A 75 -6.05 -13.80 11.91
C GLN A 75 -7.13 -13.05 12.71
N ILE A 76 -7.81 -12.08 12.10
CA ILE A 76 -8.89 -11.33 12.75
C ILE A 76 -10.02 -12.28 13.14
N LYS A 77 -10.47 -13.16 12.24
CA LYS A 77 -11.52 -14.16 12.55
C LYS A 77 -11.13 -15.10 13.69
N LYS A 78 -9.86 -15.47 13.79
CA LYS A 78 -9.36 -16.40 14.81
C LYS A 78 -9.13 -15.73 16.17
N THR A 79 -8.63 -14.50 16.19
CA THR A 79 -8.11 -13.85 17.40
C THR A 79 -8.93 -12.65 17.87
N GLY A 80 -9.79 -12.10 17.01
CA GLY A 80 -10.48 -10.83 17.25
C GLY A 80 -9.56 -9.61 17.21
N THR A 81 -8.30 -9.77 16.79
CA THR A 81 -7.29 -8.70 16.79
C THR A 81 -6.64 -8.55 15.42
N PHE A 82 -6.36 -7.30 15.05
CA PHE A 82 -5.61 -6.97 13.83
C PHE A 82 -4.11 -6.88 14.12
N ASN A 83 -3.29 -7.54 13.29
CA ASN A 83 -1.85 -7.33 13.25
C ASN A 83 -1.39 -7.34 11.79
N SER A 84 -0.77 -6.27 11.33
CA SER A 84 -0.30 -6.15 9.94
C SER A 84 0.90 -7.06 9.62
N ASN A 85 1.63 -7.53 10.64
CA ASN A 85 2.96 -8.16 10.55
C ASN A 85 4.03 -7.32 9.82
N LEU A 86 3.81 -6.01 9.63
CA LEU A 86 4.78 -5.09 9.03
C LEU A 86 5.76 -4.58 10.08
N ASN A 87 7.04 -4.42 9.70
CA ASN A 87 8.03 -3.87 10.62
C ASN A 87 7.86 -2.35 10.79
N PHE A 88 7.38 -1.93 11.96
CA PHE A 88 7.11 -0.51 12.25
C PHE A 88 8.36 0.38 12.20
N GLU A 89 9.52 -0.09 12.66
CA GLU A 89 10.76 0.71 12.62
C GLU A 89 11.22 0.94 11.17
N LYS A 90 11.17 -0.10 10.32
CA LYS A 90 11.47 0.08 8.90
C LYS A 90 10.46 0.99 8.18
N GLN A 91 9.19 0.93 8.57
CA GLN A 91 8.18 1.83 8.06
C GLN A 91 8.46 3.29 8.46
N ARG A 92 8.93 3.53 9.68
CA ARG A 92 9.40 4.87 10.08
C ARG A 92 10.60 5.33 9.25
N GLU A 93 11.54 4.43 8.92
CA GLU A 93 12.64 4.75 8.01
C GLU A 93 12.16 5.02 6.58
N LEU A 94 11.06 4.42 6.11
CA LEU A 94 10.46 4.77 4.82
C LEU A 94 10.02 6.24 4.83
N TYR A 95 9.38 6.70 5.90
CA TYR A 95 8.88 8.07 5.98
C TYR A 95 10.00 9.13 5.92
N SER A 96 11.18 8.83 6.46
CA SER A 96 12.33 9.75 6.36
C SER A 96 12.99 9.77 4.97
N LYS A 97 12.60 8.86 4.07
CA LYS A 97 13.15 8.73 2.71
C LYS A 97 12.25 9.29 1.61
N ILE A 98 11.04 9.73 1.95
CA ILE A 98 10.11 10.39 1.02
C ILE A 98 10.04 11.89 1.33
N ASP A 99 9.66 12.70 0.34
CA ASP A 99 9.51 14.13 0.52
C ASP A 99 8.34 14.44 1.48
N ASN A 100 8.52 15.42 2.36
CA ASN A 100 7.49 15.83 3.32
C ASN A 100 6.20 16.30 2.62
N ASN A 101 6.30 16.91 1.43
CA ASN A 101 5.10 17.27 0.67
C ASN A 101 4.36 16.00 0.26
N THR A 102 5.05 15.01 -0.32
CA THR A 102 4.40 13.73 -0.67
C THR A 102 3.80 13.04 0.56
N PHE A 103 4.51 13.04 1.69
CA PHE A 103 3.96 12.52 2.94
C PHE A 103 2.65 13.23 3.30
N ASN A 104 2.64 14.56 3.27
CA ASN A 104 1.47 15.37 3.59
C ASN A 104 0.33 15.22 2.57
N GLU A 105 0.60 14.80 1.34
CA GLU A 105 -0.45 14.50 0.36
C GLU A 105 -1.23 13.20 0.66
N ILE A 106 -0.73 12.38 1.59
CA ILE A 106 -1.31 11.09 1.96
C ILE A 106 -1.72 11.07 3.43
N TRP A 107 -0.83 11.51 4.31
CA TRP A 107 -0.94 11.36 5.75
C TRP A 107 -0.80 12.67 6.50
N VAL A 108 -1.33 12.68 7.71
CA VAL A 108 -1.16 13.76 8.68
C VAL A 108 -0.94 13.16 10.06
N PHE A 109 -0.18 13.86 10.89
CA PHE A 109 -0.05 13.52 12.31
C PHE A 109 -1.10 14.27 13.12
N GLU A 110 -1.93 13.52 13.84
CA GLU A 110 -2.98 14.03 14.68
C GLU A 110 -2.72 13.76 16.17
N LYS A 111 -3.57 14.36 17.01
CA LYS A 111 -3.53 14.27 18.47
C LYS A 111 -4.64 13.36 18.94
N SER A 112 -4.31 12.30 19.68
CA SER A 112 -5.34 11.48 20.33
C SER A 112 -6.07 12.29 21.39
N LEU A 113 -7.38 12.07 21.55
CA LEU A 113 -8.08 12.59 22.73
C LEU A 113 -7.46 11.99 24.01
N PRO A 114 -7.17 12.79 25.04
CA PRO A 114 -6.72 12.26 26.32
C PRO A 114 -7.82 11.36 26.90
N LEU A 115 -7.53 10.08 27.09
CA LEU A 115 -8.46 9.16 27.75
C LEU A 115 -8.41 9.41 29.25
N ASN A 116 -9.54 9.28 29.96
CA ASN A 116 -9.62 9.52 31.42
C ASN A 116 -8.53 8.82 32.27
N LYS A 117 -7.93 7.73 31.76
CA LYS A 117 -6.82 6.99 32.40
C LYS A 117 -5.41 7.40 31.98
N ARG A 118 -5.24 8.18 30.91
CA ARG A 118 -3.95 8.70 30.40
C ARG A 118 -4.07 10.21 30.21
N LYS A 119 -3.32 10.99 31.01
CA LYS A 119 -3.28 12.46 30.90
C LYS A 119 -2.53 12.96 29.66
N ASP A 120 -1.84 12.08 28.94
CA ASP A 120 -1.02 12.43 27.78
C ASP A 120 -1.82 12.35 26.47
N THR A 121 -1.56 13.30 25.58
CA THR A 121 -1.97 13.26 24.17
C THR A 121 -0.90 12.50 23.39
N LEU A 122 -1.29 11.42 22.70
CA LEU A 122 -0.41 10.67 21.81
C LEU A 122 -0.50 11.23 20.40
N LYS A 123 0.62 11.14 19.70
CA LYS A 123 0.70 11.36 18.26
C LYS A 123 0.23 10.09 17.55
N TYR A 124 -0.71 10.21 16.62
CA TYR A 124 -1.09 9.12 15.72
C TYR A 124 -1.09 9.58 14.27
N LEU A 125 -0.86 8.65 13.35
CA LEU A 125 -0.90 8.90 11.92
C LEU A 125 -2.32 8.62 11.40
N ASP A 126 -2.85 9.50 10.57
CA ASP A 126 -4.09 9.27 9.82
C ASP A 126 -3.94 9.72 8.36
N LEU A 127 -4.95 9.47 7.55
CA LEU A 127 -5.05 9.94 6.18
C LEU A 127 -5.36 11.44 6.15
N ASN A 128 -4.60 12.22 5.38
CA ASN A 128 -4.85 13.66 5.24
C ASN A 128 -6.07 13.91 4.34
N TYR A 129 -7.16 14.42 4.92
CA TYR A 129 -8.41 14.73 4.21
C TYR A 129 -8.25 15.78 3.11
N GLU A 130 -7.31 16.72 3.27
CA GLU A 130 -7.02 17.75 2.27
C GLU A 130 -5.94 17.31 1.26
N GLY A 131 -5.38 16.11 1.42
CA GLY A 131 -4.32 15.59 0.57
C GLY A 131 -4.84 15.01 -0.76
N LYS A 132 -3.96 15.00 -1.77
CA LYS A 132 -4.23 14.40 -3.09
C LYS A 132 -4.67 12.94 -3.04
N TYR A 133 -4.28 12.18 -2.01
CA TYR A 133 -4.74 10.80 -1.86
C TYR A 133 -6.27 10.69 -1.82
N ARG A 134 -6.96 11.66 -1.20
CA ARG A 134 -8.43 11.72 -1.21
C ARG A 134 -8.97 11.86 -2.63
N ASN A 135 -8.41 12.78 -3.41
CA ASN A 135 -8.81 13.00 -4.80
C ASN A 135 -8.57 11.75 -5.64
N PHE A 136 -7.41 11.11 -5.48
CA PHE A 136 -7.05 9.88 -6.15
C PHE A 136 -8.08 8.77 -5.91
N ILE A 137 -8.46 8.48 -4.65
CA ILE A 137 -9.42 7.41 -4.37
C ILE A 137 -10.85 7.76 -4.80
N ASN A 138 -11.24 9.04 -4.77
CA ASN A 138 -12.53 9.51 -5.28
C ASN A 138 -12.66 9.32 -6.79
N GLU A 139 -11.64 9.73 -7.53
CA GLU A 139 -11.59 9.53 -8.98
C GLU A 139 -11.50 8.04 -9.33
N TYR A 140 -10.69 7.27 -8.60
CA TYR A 140 -10.59 5.84 -8.84
C TYR A 140 -11.91 5.10 -8.56
N GLY A 141 -12.69 5.55 -7.56
CA GLY A 141 -14.01 5.02 -7.25
C GLY A 141 -15.00 5.06 -8.43
N LYS A 142 -14.81 5.96 -9.41
CA LYS A 142 -15.64 6.01 -10.62
C LYS A 142 -15.50 4.76 -11.50
N GLU A 143 -14.38 4.05 -11.40
CA GLU A 143 -14.07 2.83 -12.18
C GLU A 143 -14.16 1.52 -11.35
N ASN A 144 -14.19 1.64 -10.02
CA ASN A 144 -14.15 0.50 -9.11
C ASN A 144 -15.09 0.70 -7.92
N ILE A 145 -16.16 -0.10 -7.88
CA ILE A 145 -17.24 0.01 -6.90
C ILE A 145 -16.76 -0.16 -5.45
N GLU A 146 -15.77 -1.00 -5.19
CA GLU A 146 -15.26 -1.20 -3.82
C GLU A 146 -14.39 -0.03 -3.37
N ILE A 147 -13.62 0.54 -4.30
CA ILE A 147 -12.88 1.79 -4.05
C ILE A 147 -13.86 2.94 -3.83
N LYS A 148 -15.01 2.96 -4.53
CA LYS A 148 -16.05 3.94 -4.29
C LYS A 148 -16.58 3.86 -2.85
N LYS A 149 -16.95 2.68 -2.36
CA LYS A 149 -17.41 2.50 -0.97
C LYS A 149 -16.33 2.92 0.04
N TYR A 150 -15.08 2.55 -0.23
CA TYR A 150 -13.93 2.95 0.58
C TYR A 150 -13.78 4.48 0.63
N ALA A 151 -13.85 5.15 -0.52
CA ALA A 151 -13.74 6.60 -0.64
C ALA A 151 -14.94 7.34 -0.04
N GLU A 152 -16.17 6.84 -0.21
CA GLU A 152 -17.38 7.38 0.41
C GLU A 152 -17.29 7.32 1.94
N SER A 153 -16.83 6.19 2.49
CA SER A 153 -16.60 6.05 3.93
C SER A 153 -15.57 7.09 4.42
N TYR A 154 -14.47 7.25 3.70
CA TYR A 154 -13.46 8.26 4.01
C TYR A 154 -13.99 9.69 3.95
N ASN A 155 -14.80 10.01 2.94
CA ASN A 155 -15.36 11.35 2.77
C ASN A 155 -16.28 11.75 3.93
N VAL A 156 -16.93 10.78 4.57
CA VAL A 156 -17.81 10.98 5.73
C VAL A 156 -17.02 11.06 7.03
N SER A 157 -16.04 10.18 7.24
CA SER A 157 -15.30 10.11 8.50
C SER A 157 -14.15 11.11 8.60
N ALA A 158 -13.61 11.55 7.45
CA ALA A 158 -12.38 12.31 7.33
C ALA A 158 -11.12 11.65 7.94
N CYS A 159 -11.23 10.38 8.32
CA CYS A 159 -10.19 9.55 8.91
C CYS A 159 -10.33 8.09 8.44
N LEU A 160 -9.32 7.25 8.68
CA LEU A 160 -9.44 5.81 8.41
C LEU A 160 -10.46 5.17 9.37
N SER A 161 -11.68 4.90 8.86
CA SER A 161 -12.82 4.49 9.68
C SER A 161 -12.96 2.97 9.81
N PRO A 162 -13.73 2.49 10.82
CA PRO A 162 -14.06 1.07 10.94
C PRO A 162 -14.72 0.48 9.69
N SER A 163 -15.52 1.26 8.96
CA SER A 163 -16.13 0.83 7.70
C SER A 163 -15.10 0.62 6.60
N MET A 164 -14.09 1.50 6.50
CA MET A 164 -12.98 1.33 5.54
C MET A 164 -12.14 0.10 5.87
N PHE A 165 -11.91 -0.14 7.17
CA PHE A 165 -11.22 -1.35 7.65
C PHE A 165 -12.00 -2.62 7.30
N ALA A 166 -13.31 -2.66 7.59
CA ALA A 166 -14.16 -3.80 7.27
C ALA A 166 -14.21 -4.06 5.76
N GLU A 167 -14.41 -3.02 4.94
CA GLU A 167 -14.45 -3.13 3.48
C GLU A 167 -13.14 -3.71 2.92
N MET A 168 -11.99 -3.20 3.36
CA MET A 168 -10.69 -3.72 2.90
C MET A 168 -10.45 -5.15 3.38
N THR A 169 -10.80 -5.49 4.62
CA THR A 169 -10.47 -6.81 5.20
C THR A 169 -11.44 -7.92 4.78
N GLU A 170 -12.71 -7.61 4.56
CA GLU A 170 -13.74 -8.60 4.21
C GLU A 170 -13.92 -8.76 2.70
N ASN A 171 -13.72 -7.69 1.93
CA ASN A 171 -14.01 -7.66 0.50
C ASN A 171 -12.76 -7.47 -0.39
N TYR A 172 -11.55 -7.68 0.13
CA TYR A 172 -10.28 -7.45 -0.59
C TYR A 172 -10.21 -8.07 -2.00
N GLU A 173 -10.83 -9.23 -2.22
CA GLU A 173 -10.85 -9.90 -3.54
C GLU A 173 -11.56 -9.06 -4.61
N LEU A 174 -12.54 -8.26 -4.20
CA LEU A 174 -13.36 -7.42 -5.08
C LEU A 174 -12.66 -6.10 -5.47
N PHE A 175 -11.58 -5.72 -4.78
CA PHE A 175 -10.81 -4.49 -5.06
C PHE A 175 -10.02 -4.52 -6.38
N LYS A 176 -10.00 -5.64 -7.11
CA LYS A 176 -9.24 -5.84 -8.36
C LYS A 176 -7.72 -5.69 -8.14
N ILE A 177 -7.16 -6.45 -7.20
CA ILE A 177 -5.73 -6.44 -6.79
C ILE A 177 -4.73 -6.52 -7.95
N ILE A 178 -5.14 -7.05 -9.12
CA ILE A 178 -4.34 -7.02 -10.35
C ILE A 178 -3.90 -5.61 -10.79
N LYS A 179 -4.67 -4.57 -10.45
CA LYS A 179 -4.40 -3.18 -10.83
C LYS A 179 -3.38 -2.55 -9.88
N LEU A 180 -2.40 -1.85 -10.46
CA LEU A 180 -1.32 -1.22 -9.70
C LEU A 180 -1.84 -0.14 -8.74
N LYS A 181 -2.79 0.69 -9.18
CA LYS A 181 -3.49 1.66 -8.32
C LYS A 181 -4.24 1.02 -7.14
N THR A 182 -4.81 -0.18 -7.31
CA THR A 182 -5.38 -0.94 -6.18
C THR A 182 -4.31 -1.31 -5.16
N LYS A 183 -3.17 -1.81 -5.61
CA LYS A 183 -2.06 -2.19 -4.72
C LYS A 183 -1.57 -1.00 -3.91
N LEU A 184 -1.52 0.19 -4.51
CA LEU A 184 -1.20 1.43 -3.81
C LEU A 184 -2.21 1.76 -2.70
N VAL A 185 -3.52 1.64 -2.98
CA VAL A 185 -4.59 1.83 -1.96
C VAL A 185 -4.42 0.85 -0.80
N ILE A 186 -4.16 -0.42 -1.10
CA ILE A 186 -3.93 -1.47 -0.09
C ILE A 186 -2.69 -1.16 0.75
N ALA A 187 -1.58 -0.76 0.11
CA ALA A 187 -0.34 -0.41 0.79
C ALA A 187 -0.56 0.76 1.76
N ILE A 188 -1.17 1.86 1.29
CA ILE A 188 -1.45 3.03 2.13
C ILE A 188 -2.39 2.66 3.29
N HIS A 189 -3.42 1.86 3.04
CA HIS A 189 -4.34 1.40 4.07
C HIS A 189 -3.63 0.64 5.21
N TYR A 190 -2.87 -0.39 4.89
CA TYR A 190 -2.23 -1.23 5.90
C TYR A 190 -1.02 -0.56 6.56
N LEU A 191 -0.30 0.31 5.85
CA LEU A 191 0.73 1.15 6.48
C LEU A 191 0.12 2.11 7.50
N THR A 192 -1.00 2.77 7.17
CA THR A 192 -1.70 3.67 8.10
C THR A 192 -2.10 2.93 9.38
N LEU A 193 -2.75 1.76 9.23
CA LEU A 193 -3.16 0.93 10.36
C LEU A 193 -1.97 0.40 11.19
N ASN A 194 -0.86 0.04 10.53
CA ASN A 194 0.33 -0.40 11.24
C ASN A 194 0.89 0.72 12.12
N ASP A 195 0.96 1.94 11.59
CA ASP A 195 1.43 3.09 12.35
C ASP A 195 0.50 3.37 13.54
N GLN A 196 -0.81 3.39 13.32
CA GLN A 196 -1.82 3.59 14.38
C GLN A 196 -1.70 2.55 15.51
N ASN A 197 -1.37 1.29 15.18
CA ASN A 197 -1.21 0.23 16.17
C ASN A 197 0.06 0.37 17.02
N TRP A 198 1.17 0.82 16.43
CA TRP A 198 2.49 0.73 17.07
C TRP A 198 3.07 2.07 17.52
N ARG A 199 2.62 3.19 16.96
CA ARG A 199 3.08 4.52 17.40
C ARG A 199 2.60 4.80 18.82
N ASN A 200 3.54 5.14 19.69
CA ASN A 200 3.29 5.48 21.10
C ASN A 200 3.99 6.78 21.52
N GLU A 201 4.39 7.60 20.54
CA GLU A 201 5.02 8.90 20.76
C GLU A 201 4.03 9.89 21.39
N LYS A 202 4.50 10.69 22.35
CA LYS A 202 3.73 11.83 22.85
C LYS A 202 3.76 12.97 21.83
N TYR A 203 2.69 13.74 21.75
CA TYR A 203 2.64 14.95 20.92
C TYR A 203 3.39 16.11 21.58
#